data_AF-A0A2V9C4U6-F1
#
_entry.id   AF-A0A2V9C4U6-F1
#
_cell.length_a   1.000
_cell.length_b   1.000
_cell.length_c   1.000
_cell.angle_alpha   90.00
_cell.angle_beta   90.00
_cell.angle_gamma   90.00
#
_symmetry.space_group_name_H-M   'P 1'
#
loop_
_entity.id
_entity.type
_entity.pdbx_description
1 polymer ?
#
loop_
_entity_poly.entity_id
_entity_poly.type
_entity_poly.pdbx_seq_one_letter_code
_entity_poly.pdbx_strand_id
1 'polypeptide(L)'
;MWILKSIFLGVWLFGFGTIAFLWLAVYRHMAPHTAVDLRLIAGLTTQNPWWWASLVAGVILGCALVRSWPGKASVALWIFLFLTSIVPVGLFALFYVFSSKLKEIVGKP
;
A
#
# COMPACT_ATOMS: atom_id res chain seq x y z
N MET A 1 -9.15 7.10 19.70
CA MET A 1 -9.50 6.95 18.26
C MET A 1 -8.59 7.70 17.29
N TRP A 2 -7.80 8.69 17.72
CA TRP A 2 -7.02 9.52 16.78
C TRP A 2 -5.76 8.81 16.22
N ILE A 3 -5.11 7.96 17.02
CA ILE A 3 -4.01 7.10 16.56
C ILE A 3 -4.47 6.13 15.47
N LEU A 4 -5.63 5.48 15.66
CA LEU A 4 -6.20 4.57 14.67
C LEU A 4 -6.51 5.30 13.35
N LYS A 5 -7.10 6.51 13.43
CA LYS A 5 -7.33 7.38 12.27
C LYS A 5 -6.03 7.79 11.56
N SER A 6 -4.97 8.05 12.32
CA SER A 6 -3.65 8.42 11.80
C SER A 6 -2.98 7.28 11.05
N ILE A 7 -2.96 6.08 11.65
CA ILE A 7 -2.44 4.87 11.02
C ILE A 7 -3.25 4.56 9.76
N PHE A 8 -4.58 4.70 9.83
CA PHE A 8 -5.45 4.47 8.69
C PHE A 8 -5.15 5.41 7.52
N LEU A 9 -5.00 6.71 7.78
CA LEU A 9 -4.64 7.69 6.76
C LEU A 9 -3.25 7.40 6.17
N GLY A 10 -2.29 7.03 7.01
CA GLY A 10 -0.93 6.73 6.58
C GLY A 10 -0.84 5.46 5.72
N VAL A 11 -1.56 4.40 6.10
CA VAL A 11 -1.67 3.17 5.30
C VAL A 11 -2.39 3.44 3.99
N TRP A 12 -3.43 4.28 3.99
CA TRP A 12 -4.12 4.70 2.76
C TRP A 12 -3.18 5.45 1.81
N LEU A 13 -2.45 6.47 2.31
CA LEU A 13 -1.46 7.22 1.54
C LEU A 13 -0.40 6.30 0.94
N PHE A 14 0.09 5.36 1.75
CA PHE A 14 1.06 4.37 1.30
C PHE A 14 0.50 3.44 0.22
N GLY A 15 -0.72 2.92 0.39
CA GLY A 15 -1.37 2.05 -0.58
C GLY A 15 -1.61 2.76 -1.91
N PHE A 16 -2.14 3.99 -1.86
CA PHE A 16 -2.37 4.80 -3.05
C PHE A 16 -1.05 5.19 -3.74
N GLY A 17 -0.04 5.57 -2.97
CA GLY A 17 1.31 5.84 -3.46
C GLY A 17 1.96 4.63 -4.10
N THR A 18 1.77 3.43 -3.55
CA THR A 18 2.28 2.17 -4.12
C THR A 18 1.61 1.84 -5.44
N ILE A 19 0.29 2.04 -5.55
CA ILE A 19 -0.44 1.86 -6.83
C ILE A 19 0.07 2.84 -7.88
N ALA A 20 0.20 4.12 -7.53
CA ALA A 20 0.72 5.15 -8.44
C ALA A 20 2.17 4.85 -8.87
N PHE A 21 3.01 4.41 -7.94
CA PHE A 21 4.39 4.02 -8.20
C PHE A 21 4.46 2.82 -9.16
N LEU A 22 3.70 1.75 -8.89
CA LEU A 22 3.65 0.58 -9.78
C LEU A 22 3.08 0.95 -11.15
N TRP A 23 2.09 1.83 -11.20
CA TRP A 23 1.52 2.30 -12.47
C TRP A 23 2.57 3.07 -13.29
N LEU A 24 3.29 4.00 -12.67
CA LEU A 24 4.34 4.78 -13.33
C LEU A 24 5.56 3.94 -13.72
N ALA A 25 6.03 3.09 -12.82
CA ALA A 25 7.27 2.32 -13.00
C ALA A 25 7.09 1.12 -13.93
N VAL A 26 5.89 0.52 -13.96
CA VAL A 26 5.64 -0.74 -14.66
C VAL A 26 4.56 -0.56 -15.73
N TYR A 27 3.33 -0.26 -15.33
CA TYR A 27 2.19 -0.33 -16.26
C TYR A 27 2.22 0.73 -17.38
N ARG A 28 2.77 1.92 -17.13
CA ARG A 28 2.87 3.00 -18.12
C ARG A 28 3.75 2.60 -19.32
N HIS A 29 4.71 1.72 -19.12
CA HIS A 29 5.68 1.32 -20.14
C HIS A 29 5.36 -0.04 -20.78
N MET A 30 4.27 -0.69 -20.37
CA MET A 30 3.89 -2.00 -20.90
C MET A 30 2.89 -1.89 -22.04
N ALA A 31 3.05 -2.75 -23.04
CA ALA A 31 2.05 -2.93 -24.08
C ALA A 31 0.76 -3.53 -23.47
N PRO A 32 -0.43 -3.19 -24.02
CA PRO A 32 -1.69 -3.78 -23.60
C PRO A 32 -1.61 -5.32 -23.63
N HIS A 33 -2.12 -5.99 -22.60
CA HIS A 33 -2.14 -7.46 -22.44
C HIS A 33 -0.79 -8.14 -22.15
N THR A 34 0.23 -7.39 -21.74
CA THR A 34 1.51 -7.98 -21.29
C THR A 34 1.38 -8.54 -19.87
N ALA A 35 1.81 -9.79 -19.67
CA ALA A 35 1.89 -10.38 -18.33
C ALA A 35 3.01 -9.70 -17.53
N VAL A 36 2.68 -9.17 -16.36
CA VAL A 36 3.67 -8.58 -15.44
C VAL A 36 4.31 -9.71 -14.63
N ASP A 37 5.64 -9.83 -14.67
CA ASP A 37 6.36 -10.80 -13.84
C ASP A 37 6.20 -10.46 -12.35
N LEU A 38 5.69 -11.42 -11.56
CA LEU A 38 5.55 -11.29 -10.12
C LEU A 38 6.89 -11.05 -9.43
N ARG A 39 8.00 -11.55 -9.99
CA ARG A 39 9.34 -11.30 -9.44
C ARG A 39 9.73 -9.84 -9.54
N LEU A 40 9.33 -9.15 -10.61
CA LEU A 40 9.60 -7.73 -10.80
C LEU A 40 8.80 -6.89 -9.80
N ILE A 41 7.52 -7.21 -9.59
CA ILE A 41 6.70 -6.56 -8.56
C ILE A 41 7.27 -6.81 -7.16
N ALA A 42 7.65 -8.05 -6.84
CA ALA A 42 8.25 -8.40 -5.55
C ALA A 42 9.60 -7.69 -5.33
N GLY A 43 10.42 -7.57 -6.38
CA GLY A 43 11.67 -6.84 -6.37
C GLY A 43 11.48 -5.34 -6.04
N LEU A 44 10.47 -4.70 -6.64
CA LEU A 44 10.18 -3.29 -6.43
C LEU A 44 9.47 -2.99 -5.10
N THR A 45 8.83 -4.00 -4.49
CA THR A 45 8.02 -3.85 -3.28
C THR A 45 8.63 -4.60 -2.09
N THR A 46 8.30 -5.87 -1.89
CA THR A 46 8.62 -6.65 -0.69
C THR A 46 10.12 -6.82 -0.45
N GLN A 47 10.92 -6.90 -1.51
CA GLN A 47 12.38 -7.03 -1.42
C GLN A 47 13.10 -5.69 -1.32
N ASN A 48 12.41 -4.57 -1.56
CA ASN A 48 13.01 -3.26 -1.57
C ASN A 48 12.91 -2.60 -0.17
N PRO A 49 14.03 -2.38 0.54
CA PRO A 49 14.01 -1.72 1.84
C PRO A 49 13.45 -0.29 1.78
N TRP A 50 13.61 0.41 0.65
CA TRP A 50 13.07 1.75 0.44
C TRP A 50 11.54 1.77 0.36
N TRP A 51 10.94 0.67 -0.12
CA TRP A 51 9.49 0.52 -0.15
C TRP A 51 8.92 0.33 1.27
N TRP A 52 9.64 -0.34 2.16
CA TRP A 52 9.28 -0.39 3.58
C TRP A 52 9.53 0.94 4.30
N ALA A 53 10.59 1.67 3.94
CA ALA A 53 10.84 3.01 4.47
C ALA A 53 9.71 3.99 4.10
N SER A 54 9.17 3.90 2.89
CA SER A 54 8.03 4.72 2.46
C SER A 54 6.73 4.37 3.19
N LEU A 55 6.55 3.12 3.64
CA LEU A 55 5.47 2.73 4.55
C LEU A 55 5.57 3.47 5.89
N VAL A 56 6.76 3.47 6.50
CA VAL A 56 6.99 4.19 7.76
C VAL A 56 6.78 5.69 7.58
N ALA A 57 7.32 6.26 6.50
CA ALA A 57 7.12 7.67 6.17
C ALA A 57 5.63 8.00 5.94
N GLY A 58 4.86 7.13 5.28
CA GLY A 58 3.42 7.25 5.09
C GLY A 58 2.67 7.28 6.42
N VAL A 59 3.03 6.42 7.37
CA VAL A 59 2.45 6.42 8.72
C VAL A 59 2.78 7.71 9.48
N ILE A 60 4.02 8.21 9.40
CA ILE A 60 4.43 9.46 10.03
C ILE A 60 3.66 10.65 9.43
N LEU A 61 3.54 10.70 8.10
CA LEU A 61 2.75 11.71 7.39
C LEU A 61 1.28 11.63 7.76
N GLY A 62 0.73 10.41 7.88
CA GLY A 62 -0.63 10.17 8.36
C GLY A 62 -0.86 10.77 9.75
N CYS A 63 0.08 10.55 10.67
CA CYS A 63 0.06 11.16 12.00
C CYS A 63 0.18 12.69 11.97
N ALA A 64 1.04 13.24 11.12
CA ALA A 64 1.21 14.69 10.98
C ALA A 64 -0.05 15.38 10.41
N LEU A 65 -0.66 14.78 9.38
CA LEU A 65 -1.86 15.31 8.73
C LEU A 65 -3.09 15.28 9.64
N VAL A 66 -3.27 14.17 10.35
CA VAL A 66 -4.36 14.02 11.33
C VAL A 66 -4.16 14.96 12.53
N ARG A 67 -2.91 15.34 12.83
CA ARG A 67 -2.53 16.39 13.78
C ARG A 67 -2.85 17.81 13.32
N SER A 68 -2.58 18.11 12.05
CA SER A 68 -2.74 19.45 11.51
C SER A 68 -4.19 19.84 11.20
N TRP A 69 -5.15 18.91 11.26
CA TRP A 69 -6.55 19.24 10.96
C TRP A 69 -7.26 19.96 12.11
N PRO A 70 -7.65 21.24 11.94
CA PRO A 70 -8.36 21.98 12.97
C PRO A 70 -9.82 21.47 13.00
N GLY A 71 -10.21 20.84 14.11
CA GLY A 71 -11.60 20.45 14.35
C GLY A 71 -12.08 19.24 13.54
N LYS A 72 -11.66 18.02 13.93
CA LYS A 72 -12.28 16.72 13.61
C LYS A 72 -12.79 16.58 12.16
N ALA A 73 -11.91 16.18 11.25
CA ALA A 73 -12.26 15.79 9.88
C ALA A 73 -13.59 15.03 9.78
N SER A 74 -14.43 15.49 8.83
CA SER A 74 -15.79 15.01 8.60
C SER A 74 -15.84 13.50 8.47
N VAL A 75 -16.84 12.87 9.08
CA VAL A 75 -17.06 11.41 9.06
C VAL A 75 -17.10 10.89 7.62
N ALA A 76 -17.64 11.67 6.69
CA ALA A 76 -17.66 11.34 5.27
C ALA A 76 -16.26 11.12 4.70
N LEU A 77 -15.27 11.94 5.07
CA LEU A 77 -13.89 11.82 4.60
C LEU A 77 -13.28 10.49 5.02
N TRP A 78 -13.54 10.07 6.26
CA TRP A 78 -13.10 8.77 6.78
C TRP A 78 -13.80 7.59 6.10
N ILE A 79 -15.09 7.72 5.77
CA ILE A 79 -15.84 6.68 5.04
C ILE A 79 -15.31 6.54 3.61
N PHE A 80 -15.08 7.65 2.91
CA PHE A 80 -14.48 7.62 1.57
C PHE A 80 -13.07 7.04 1.59
N LEU A 81 -12.26 7.42 2.57
CA LEU A 81 -10.95 6.80 2.78
C LEU A 81 -11.10 5.30 3.01
N PHE A 82 -12.07 4.89 3.83
CA PHE A 82 -12.30 3.48 4.13
C PHE A 82 -12.66 2.67 2.91
N LEU A 83 -13.64 3.12 2.12
CA LEU A 83 -14.02 2.47 0.86
C LEU A 83 -12.84 2.36 -0.10
N THR A 84 -12.08 3.45 -0.25
CA THR A 84 -10.97 3.48 -1.19
C THR A 84 -9.75 2.70 -0.71
N SER A 85 -9.57 2.47 0.60
CA SER A 85 -8.53 1.59 1.14
C SER A 85 -8.86 0.10 1.11
N ILE A 86 -10.14 -0.31 1.08
CA ILE A 86 -10.51 -1.74 1.09
C ILE A 86 -9.86 -2.47 -0.07
N VAL A 87 -9.86 -1.86 -1.27
CA VAL A 87 -9.31 -2.48 -2.47
C VAL A 87 -7.78 -2.63 -2.39
N PRO A 88 -6.98 -1.57 -2.12
CA PRO A 88 -5.54 -1.70 -1.92
C PRO A 88 -5.15 -2.64 -0.78
N VAL A 89 -5.82 -2.57 0.38
CA VAL A 89 -5.50 -3.39 1.55
C VAL A 89 -5.85 -4.85 1.29
N GLY A 90 -6.99 -5.13 0.67
CA GLY A 90 -7.40 -6.48 0.28
C GLY A 90 -6.44 -7.10 -0.73
N LEU A 91 -6.04 -6.34 -1.77
CA LEU A 91 -5.04 -6.78 -2.74
C LEU A 91 -3.68 -7.01 -2.10
N PHE A 92 -3.27 -6.14 -1.19
CA PHE A 92 -2.01 -6.28 -0.46
C PHE A 92 -2.01 -7.52 0.46
N ALA A 93 -3.10 -7.77 1.17
CA ALA A 93 -3.26 -8.96 2.00
C ALA A 93 -3.22 -10.24 1.16
N LEU A 94 -3.91 -10.26 0.01
CA LEU A 94 -3.84 -11.38 -0.94
C LEU A 94 -2.42 -11.59 -1.46
N PHE A 95 -1.72 -10.52 -1.84
CA PHE A 95 -0.34 -10.59 -2.32
C PHE A 95 0.62 -11.10 -1.23
N TYR A 96 0.43 -10.69 0.02
CA TYR A 96 1.21 -11.18 1.16
C TYR A 96 0.96 -12.68 1.43
N VAL A 97 -0.29 -13.12 1.41
CA VAL A 97 -0.65 -14.54 1.53
C VAL A 97 -0.05 -15.34 0.36
N PHE A 98 -0.13 -14.82 -0.86
CA PHE A 98 0.41 -15.51 -2.04
C PHE A 98 1.95 -15.63 -1.97
N SER A 99 2.64 -14.56 -1.58
CA SER A 99 4.10 -14.56 -1.45
C SER A 99 4.60 -15.44 -0.31
N SER A 100 3.90 -15.45 0.85
CA SER A 100 4.22 -16.35 1.95
C SER A 100 3.99 -17.82 1.58
N LYS A 101 2.89 -18.15 0.88
CA LYS A 101 2.63 -19.50 0.38
C LYS A 101 3.61 -19.94 -0.70
N LEU A 102 4.00 -19.07 -1.62
CA LEU A 102 5.06 -19.34 -2.58
C LEU A 102 6.39 -19.65 -1.89
N LYS A 103 6.73 -18.89 -0.84
CA LYS A 103 7.94 -19.15 -0.04
C LYS A 103 7.87 -20.49 0.70
N GLU A 104 6.69 -20.88 1.17
CA GLU A 104 6.45 -22.18 1.82
C GLU A 104 6.56 -23.37 0.83
N ILE A 105 6.14 -23.17 -0.42
CA ILE A 105 6.22 -24.19 -1.49
C ILE A 105 7.65 -24.32 -2.03
N VAL A 106 8.35 -23.20 -2.24
CA VAL A 106 9.73 -23.17 -2.77
C VAL A 106 10.77 -23.46 -1.68
N GLY A 107 10.44 -23.24 -0.41
CA GLY A 107 11.31 -23.47 0.75
C GLY A 107 11.20 -24.86 1.37
N LYS A 108 10.39 -25.76 0.82
CA LYS A 108 10.46 -27.19 1.18
C LYS A 108 11.61 -27.84 0.39
N PRO A 109 12.57 -28.49 1.06
CA PRO A 109 13.62 -29.26 0.39
C PRO A 109 13.03 -30.39 -0.46
#